data_AF-A0A444JHS6-F1
#
_entry.id   AF-A0A444JHS6-F1
#
_cell.length_a   1.000
_cell.length_b   1.000
_cell.length_c   1.000
_cell.angle_alpha   90.00
_cell.angle_beta   90.00
_cell.angle_gamma   90.00
#
_symmetry.space_group_name_H-M   'P 1'
#
loop_
_entity.id
_entity.type
_entity.pdbx_description
1 polymer ?
#
loop_
_entity_poly.entity_id
_entity_poly.type
_entity_poly.pdbx_seq_one_letter_code
_entity_poly.pdbx_strand_id
1 'polypeptide(L)'
;ADPDAGEAVFTAETVTDGNYGTFKIGTDGTWSYALNNGSAEVQALTEASAPLNREFTVTTADGTEHTVTVTINGSDDGAVITPSVPDADAGTVKEDTILTTGGKLDVVDPDAGEAVFDAKTVTDGNFGTFKIGTDGTWSYALNNGSAEVQALTEASDPLNREFTVTTADGTEHTVTVTINGSDDGAIITPATPDADAGTVKEDTVL
;
A
#
# COMPACT_ATOMS: atom_id res chain seq x y z
N ALA A 1 1.69 -54.88 -20.16
CA ALA A 1 0.63 -55.87 -19.90
C ALA A 1 1.17 -56.77 -18.81
N ASP A 2 0.60 -56.64 -17.62
CA ASP A 2 0.89 -57.47 -16.45
C ASP A 2 0.47 -58.93 -16.73
N PRO A 3 1.34 -59.94 -16.54
CA PRO A 3 1.00 -61.35 -16.71
C PRO A 3 -0.06 -61.87 -15.73
N ASP A 4 -0.30 -61.18 -14.62
CA ASP A 4 -1.10 -61.70 -13.50
C ASP A 4 -2.48 -61.02 -13.42
N ALA A 5 -3.54 -61.80 -13.67
CA ALA A 5 -4.90 -61.31 -13.74
C ALA A 5 -5.45 -60.95 -12.35
N GLY A 6 -5.56 -59.66 -12.05
CA GLY A 6 -6.17 -59.14 -10.81
C GLY A 6 -5.21 -58.38 -9.88
N GLU A 7 -3.94 -58.23 -10.26
CA GLU A 7 -2.90 -57.64 -9.41
C GLU A 7 -2.59 -56.17 -9.74
N ALA A 8 -3.03 -55.68 -10.91
CA ALA A 8 -2.97 -54.28 -11.33
C ALA A 8 -4.01 -53.36 -10.65
N VAL A 9 -4.21 -53.49 -9.33
CA VAL A 9 -5.05 -52.61 -8.51
C VAL A 9 -4.20 -51.90 -7.46
N PHE A 10 -4.51 -50.63 -7.18
CA PHE A 10 -3.81 -49.86 -6.15
C PHE A 10 -4.29 -50.27 -4.75
N THR A 11 -3.43 -50.07 -3.75
CA THR A 11 -3.85 -50.06 -2.35
C THR A 11 -4.49 -48.71 -2.05
N ALA A 12 -5.75 -48.72 -1.62
CA ALA A 12 -6.43 -47.48 -1.25
C ALA A 12 -5.81 -46.86 0.00
N GLU A 13 -5.53 -45.56 -0.05
CA GLU A 13 -4.85 -44.85 1.03
C GLU A 13 -5.39 -43.42 1.19
N THR A 14 -5.28 -42.88 2.41
CA THR A 14 -5.48 -41.46 2.70
C THR A 14 -4.28 -40.97 3.50
N VAL A 15 -3.59 -39.96 2.96
CA VAL A 15 -2.40 -39.36 3.57
C VAL A 15 -2.70 -37.91 3.94
N THR A 16 -2.53 -37.56 5.21
CA THR A 16 -2.52 -36.16 5.64
C THR A 16 -1.15 -35.57 5.36
N ASP A 17 -1.11 -34.53 4.52
CA ASP A 17 0.11 -33.89 4.06
C ASP A 17 0.46 -32.67 4.91
N GLY A 18 0.76 -32.90 6.19
CA GLY A 18 1.04 -31.82 7.15
C GLY A 18 -0.05 -30.75 7.16
N ASN A 19 0.34 -29.48 7.01
CA ASN A 19 -0.57 -28.34 6.92
C ASN A 19 -1.11 -28.09 5.50
N TYR A 20 -0.59 -28.78 4.47
CA TYR A 20 -0.84 -28.46 3.06
C TYR A 20 -2.11 -29.08 2.50
N GLY A 21 -2.50 -30.28 2.96
CA GLY A 21 -3.70 -30.90 2.41
C GLY A 21 -3.88 -32.37 2.77
N THR A 22 -4.71 -33.05 1.99
CA THR A 22 -4.97 -34.48 2.13
C THR A 22 -4.99 -35.14 0.77
N PHE A 23 -4.12 -36.12 0.59
CA PHE A 23 -4.09 -36.99 -0.58
C PHE A 23 -4.94 -38.24 -0.34
N LYS A 24 -5.66 -38.69 -1.37
CA LYS A 24 -6.40 -39.96 -1.37
C LYS A 24 -6.21 -40.66 -2.70
N ILE A 25 -6.07 -41.98 -2.66
CA ILE A 25 -6.12 -42.84 -3.85
C ILE A 25 -7.06 -44.02 -3.61
N GLY A 26 -7.89 -44.33 -4.60
CA GLY A 26 -8.77 -45.50 -4.62
C GLY A 26 -8.07 -46.71 -5.23
N THR A 27 -8.65 -47.91 -5.06
CA THR A 27 -8.09 -49.14 -5.61
C THR A 27 -8.08 -49.19 -7.14
N ASP A 28 -8.91 -48.38 -7.78
CA ASP A 28 -8.97 -48.18 -9.23
C ASP A 28 -7.90 -47.20 -9.76
N GLY A 29 -7.08 -46.63 -8.86
CA GLY A 29 -6.06 -45.62 -9.19
C GLY A 29 -6.59 -44.20 -9.29
N THR A 30 -7.90 -43.98 -9.11
CA THR A 30 -8.45 -42.63 -9.03
C THR A 30 -7.93 -41.96 -7.77
N TRP A 31 -7.22 -40.84 -7.93
CA TRP A 31 -6.68 -40.07 -6.82
C TRP A 31 -7.26 -38.66 -6.76
N SER A 32 -7.15 -38.05 -5.58
CA SER A 32 -7.52 -36.67 -5.32
C SER A 32 -6.58 -36.04 -4.30
N TYR A 33 -6.36 -34.74 -4.43
CA TYR A 33 -5.67 -33.94 -3.43
C TYR A 33 -6.56 -32.76 -3.02
N ALA A 34 -6.92 -32.70 -1.74
CA ALA A 34 -7.63 -31.58 -1.16
C ALA A 34 -6.63 -30.64 -0.49
N LEU A 35 -6.33 -29.51 -1.12
CA LEU A 35 -5.49 -28.45 -0.55
C LEU A 35 -6.18 -27.83 0.68
N ASN A 36 -5.42 -27.62 1.74
CA ASN A 36 -5.84 -26.84 2.90
C ASN A 36 -5.55 -25.35 2.65
N ASN A 37 -6.48 -24.66 2.00
CA ASN A 37 -6.34 -23.24 1.67
C ASN A 37 -6.36 -22.30 2.90
N GLY A 38 -6.72 -22.81 4.08
CA GLY A 38 -6.63 -22.04 5.33
C GLY A 38 -5.25 -22.10 5.99
N SER A 39 -4.30 -22.80 5.39
CA SER A 39 -2.92 -22.90 5.87
C SER A 39 -2.17 -21.59 5.64
N ALA A 40 -1.51 -21.07 6.68
CA ALA A 40 -0.70 -19.86 6.56
C ALA A 40 0.46 -20.05 5.58
N GLU A 41 1.04 -21.25 5.51
CA GLU A 41 2.11 -21.57 4.57
C GLU A 41 1.63 -21.65 3.12
N VAL A 42 0.34 -21.95 2.89
CA VAL A 42 -0.26 -21.94 1.55
C VAL A 42 -0.65 -20.53 1.15
N GLN A 43 -1.22 -19.75 2.07
CA GLN A 43 -1.61 -18.35 1.85
C GLN A 43 -0.43 -17.40 1.73
N ALA A 44 0.76 -17.81 2.16
CA ALA A 44 1.99 -17.04 2.00
C ALA A 44 2.66 -17.21 0.62
N LEU A 45 2.09 -18.05 -0.27
CA LEU A 45 2.64 -18.32 -1.59
C LEU A 45 2.17 -17.27 -2.61
N THR A 46 3.11 -16.42 -3.00
CA THR A 46 2.91 -15.41 -4.05
C THR A 46 2.93 -16.01 -5.46
N GLU A 47 2.48 -15.29 -6.48
CA GLU A 47 2.58 -15.73 -7.89
C GLU A 47 4.04 -15.99 -8.32
N ALA A 48 4.99 -15.26 -7.73
CA ALA A 48 6.43 -15.40 -8.01
C ALA A 48 7.12 -16.50 -7.16
N SER A 49 6.41 -17.10 -6.20
CA SER A 49 6.97 -18.13 -5.32
C SER A 49 7.38 -19.39 -6.09
N ALA A 50 8.48 -20.01 -5.67
CA ALA A 50 8.83 -21.33 -6.17
C ALA A 50 7.70 -22.33 -5.82
N PRO A 51 7.19 -23.12 -6.78
CA PRO A 51 6.11 -24.05 -6.50
C PRO A 51 6.49 -25.08 -5.43
N LEU A 52 5.53 -25.42 -4.57
CA LEU A 52 5.71 -26.48 -3.58
C LEU A 52 5.32 -27.83 -4.19
N ASN A 53 6.29 -28.74 -4.28
CA ASN A 53 6.04 -30.10 -4.72
C ASN A 53 5.81 -31.02 -3.51
N ARG A 54 4.71 -31.76 -3.56
CA ARG A 54 4.31 -32.78 -2.57
C ARG A 54 4.34 -34.14 -3.26
N GLU A 55 5.04 -35.10 -2.69
CA GLU A 55 5.22 -36.43 -3.28
C GLU A 55 4.51 -37.49 -2.43
N PHE A 56 3.70 -38.32 -3.09
CA PHE A 56 2.96 -39.41 -2.48
C PHE A 56 3.35 -40.71 -3.16
N THR A 57 3.98 -41.63 -2.43
CA THR A 57 4.23 -42.98 -2.92
C THR A 57 2.94 -43.78 -2.84
N VAL A 58 2.51 -44.35 -3.96
CA VAL A 58 1.36 -45.24 -4.07
C VAL A 58 1.84 -46.62 -4.48
N THR A 59 1.17 -47.66 -3.98
CA THR A 59 1.61 -49.05 -4.15
C THR A 59 0.48 -49.91 -4.71
N THR A 60 0.76 -50.71 -5.73
CA THR A 60 -0.16 -51.73 -6.23
C THR A 60 -0.15 -52.97 -5.35
N ALA A 61 -1.12 -53.86 -5.53
CA ALA A 61 -1.28 -55.05 -4.68
C ALA A 61 -0.08 -56.01 -4.71
N ASP A 62 0.68 -56.03 -5.80
CA ASP A 62 1.93 -56.79 -5.99
C ASP A 62 3.16 -56.14 -5.31
N GLY A 63 3.00 -54.94 -4.74
CA GLY A 63 4.09 -54.18 -4.11
C GLY A 63 4.85 -53.23 -5.05
N THR A 64 4.45 -53.09 -6.31
CA THR A 64 5.07 -52.10 -7.21
C THR A 64 4.71 -50.68 -6.76
N GLU A 65 5.72 -49.81 -6.64
CA GLU A 65 5.56 -48.41 -6.20
C GLU A 65 5.56 -47.42 -7.37
N HIS A 66 4.81 -46.33 -7.22
CA HIS A 66 4.83 -45.17 -8.09
C HIS A 66 4.72 -43.89 -7.26
N THR A 67 5.29 -42.78 -7.74
CA THR A 67 5.20 -41.48 -7.05
C THR A 67 4.22 -40.58 -7.77
N VAL A 68 3.20 -40.11 -7.05
CA VAL A 68 2.32 -39.01 -7.49
C VAL A 68 2.90 -37.70 -6.95
N THR A 69 3.24 -36.77 -7.83
CA THR A 69 3.67 -35.42 -7.46
C THR A 69 2.52 -34.44 -7.64
N VAL A 70 2.15 -33.75 -6.55
CA VAL A 70 1.22 -32.62 -6.57
C VAL A 70 2.03 -31.34 -6.47
N THR A 71 1.88 -30.45 -7.44
CA THR A 71 2.51 -29.12 -7.45
C THR A 71 1.50 -28.07 -7.02
N ILE A 72 1.81 -27.34 -5.94
CA ILE A 72 1.03 -26.22 -5.43
C ILE A 72 1.72 -24.94 -5.91
N ASN A 73 1.00 -24.14 -6.70
CA ASN A 73 1.46 -22.83 -7.14
C ASN A 73 0.78 -21.76 -6.29
N GLY A 74 1.51 -20.68 -6.00
CA GLY A 74 0.96 -19.50 -5.35
C GLY A 74 0.09 -18.67 -6.28
N SER A 75 -0.61 -17.72 -5.68
CA SER A 75 -1.41 -16.70 -6.36
C SER A 75 -1.32 -15.42 -5.55
N ASP A 76 -1.33 -14.28 -6.24
CA ASP A 76 -1.37 -12.96 -5.63
C ASP A 76 -2.68 -12.73 -4.85
N ASP A 77 -2.55 -12.44 -3.56
CA ASP A 77 -3.59 -12.08 -2.61
C ASP A 77 -3.49 -10.57 -2.30
N GLY A 78 -4.11 -9.72 -3.13
CA GLY A 78 -3.93 -8.27 -3.04
C GLY A 78 -4.08 -7.65 -1.65
N ALA A 79 -3.17 -6.73 -1.34
CA ALA A 79 -3.05 -6.09 -0.04
C ALA A 79 -4.30 -5.31 0.38
N VAL A 80 -4.49 -5.15 1.69
CA VAL A 80 -5.50 -4.29 2.29
C VAL A 80 -4.82 -3.14 3.03
N ILE A 81 -4.98 -1.93 2.49
CA ILE A 81 -4.46 -0.69 3.09
C ILE A 81 -5.57 -0.01 3.92
N THR A 82 -5.24 0.43 5.13
CA THR A 82 -6.16 1.15 6.01
C THR A 82 -5.47 2.29 6.75
N PRO A 83 -6.17 3.39 7.07
CA PRO A 83 -5.67 4.37 8.04
C PRO A 83 -5.49 3.74 9.43
N SER A 84 -4.33 3.92 10.05
CA SER A 84 -4.03 3.32 11.37
C SER A 84 -4.91 3.84 12.50
N VAL A 85 -5.44 5.05 12.32
CA VAL A 85 -6.55 5.64 13.08
C VAL A 85 -7.46 6.36 12.09
N PRO A 86 -8.74 6.65 12.44
CA PRO A 86 -9.62 7.41 11.55
C PRO A 86 -8.95 8.68 11.01
N ASP A 87 -9.09 8.91 9.71
CA ASP A 87 -8.56 10.06 8.96
C ASP A 87 -7.02 10.17 8.94
N ALA A 88 -6.28 9.11 9.28
CA ALA A 88 -4.80 9.10 9.21
C ALA A 88 -4.22 9.07 7.78
N ASP A 89 -5.07 9.01 6.75
CA ASP A 89 -4.78 9.20 5.33
C ASP A 89 -5.12 10.61 4.85
N ALA A 90 -5.48 11.52 5.76
CA ALA A 90 -5.70 12.92 5.49
C ALA A 90 -4.79 13.80 6.36
N GLY A 91 -4.39 14.95 5.82
CA GLY A 91 -3.58 15.93 6.54
C GLY A 91 -3.99 17.36 6.20
N THR A 92 -3.70 18.29 7.09
CA THR A 92 -3.93 19.71 6.84
C THR A 92 -2.71 20.52 7.21
N VAL A 93 -2.31 21.37 6.30
CA VAL A 93 -1.30 22.42 6.52
C VAL A 93 -1.95 23.77 6.26
N LYS A 94 -1.39 24.80 6.87
CA LYS A 94 -1.81 26.17 6.70
C LYS A 94 -0.58 27.05 6.56
N GLU A 95 -0.60 27.84 5.52
CA GLU A 95 0.39 28.88 5.26
C GLU A 95 0.74 29.65 6.54
N ASP A 96 2.03 29.93 6.71
CA ASP A 96 2.67 30.66 7.82
C ASP A 96 2.53 30.07 9.22
N THR A 97 1.68 29.06 9.41
CA THR A 97 1.28 28.61 10.76
C THR A 97 1.51 27.12 10.97
N ILE A 98 0.99 26.25 10.10
CA ILE A 98 1.10 24.80 10.22
C ILE A 98 1.77 24.28 8.95
N LEU A 99 3.09 24.14 8.97
CA LEU A 99 3.88 23.85 7.76
C LEU A 99 4.13 22.36 7.53
N THR A 100 3.74 21.50 8.48
CA THR A 100 3.91 20.06 8.37
C THR A 100 2.68 19.32 8.86
N THR A 101 2.39 18.19 8.23
CA THR A 101 1.37 17.22 8.67
C THR A 101 1.89 15.81 8.40
N GLY A 102 1.26 14.80 8.99
CA GLY A 102 1.63 13.42 8.80
C GLY A 102 0.57 12.47 9.33
N GLY A 103 0.77 11.19 9.05
CA GLY A 103 -0.13 10.13 9.46
C GLY A 103 0.54 8.78 9.27
N LYS A 104 -0.23 7.72 9.48
CA LYS A 104 0.24 6.35 9.30
C LYS A 104 -0.85 5.49 8.68
N LEU A 105 -0.47 4.76 7.65
CA LEU A 105 -1.26 3.70 7.05
C LEU A 105 -0.76 2.35 7.57
N ASP A 106 -1.69 1.42 7.74
CA ASP A 106 -1.42 0.01 7.98
C ASP A 106 -1.73 -0.78 6.71
N VAL A 107 -0.94 -1.82 6.48
CA VAL A 107 -1.11 -2.76 5.38
C VAL A 107 -1.16 -4.17 5.95
N VAL A 108 -2.09 -4.97 5.43
CA VAL A 108 -2.15 -6.41 5.66
C VAL A 108 -2.14 -7.09 4.31
N ASP A 109 -1.29 -8.10 4.20
CA ASP A 109 -1.14 -8.92 3.00
C ASP A 109 -0.80 -10.36 3.43
N PRO A 110 -1.56 -11.38 3.00
CA PRO A 110 -1.21 -12.78 3.24
C PRO A 110 0.10 -13.21 2.59
N ASP A 111 0.47 -12.60 1.46
CA ASP A 111 1.64 -12.96 0.68
C ASP A 111 2.94 -12.61 1.40
N ALA A 112 3.89 -13.57 1.35
CA ALA A 112 5.10 -13.49 2.15
C ALA A 112 5.97 -12.28 1.76
N GLY A 113 5.95 -11.26 2.62
CA GLY A 113 6.79 -10.08 2.48
C GLY A 113 6.16 -8.95 1.68
N GLU A 114 4.88 -9.06 1.30
CA GLU A 114 4.18 -8.07 0.49
C GLU A 114 3.37 -7.06 1.33
N ALA A 115 3.23 -7.33 2.64
CA ALA A 115 2.65 -6.42 3.64
C ALA A 115 3.57 -5.24 4.01
N VAL A 116 4.06 -4.50 3.02
CA VAL A 116 4.94 -3.34 3.15
C VAL A 116 4.65 -2.31 2.06
N PHE A 117 4.93 -1.03 2.35
CA PHE A 117 4.83 0.04 1.35
C PHE A 117 6.13 0.22 0.57
N ASP A 118 6.01 0.66 -0.68
CA ASP A 118 7.11 1.25 -1.43
C ASP A 118 7.46 2.63 -0.86
N ALA A 119 8.60 2.72 -0.15
CA ALA A 119 9.07 3.98 0.38
C ALA A 119 9.41 4.96 -0.75
N LYS A 120 8.84 6.16 -0.69
CA LYS A 120 9.10 7.21 -1.70
C LYS A 120 9.03 8.62 -1.14
N THR A 121 9.69 9.51 -1.85
CA THR A 121 9.63 10.97 -1.66
C THR A 121 9.13 11.59 -2.95
N VAL A 122 8.09 12.42 -2.86
CA VAL A 122 7.47 13.10 -4.00
C VAL A 122 7.58 14.61 -3.77
N THR A 123 8.24 15.30 -4.70
CA THR A 123 8.20 16.76 -4.76
C THR A 123 6.89 17.18 -5.40
N ASP A 124 6.08 17.92 -4.66
CA ASP A 124 4.75 18.36 -5.06
C ASP A 124 4.81 19.74 -5.73
N GLY A 125 5.40 19.81 -6.91
CA GLY A 125 5.61 21.08 -7.61
C GLY A 125 6.33 22.11 -6.73
N ASN A 126 5.77 23.32 -6.59
CA ASN A 126 6.27 24.31 -5.64
C ASN A 126 5.55 24.28 -4.29
N PHE A 127 4.57 23.41 -4.07
CA PHE A 127 3.72 23.42 -2.88
C PHE A 127 4.38 22.72 -1.69
N GLY A 128 5.14 21.65 -1.90
CA GLY A 128 5.74 20.94 -0.79
C GLY A 128 6.45 19.64 -1.14
N THR A 129 6.66 18.81 -0.13
CA THR A 129 7.28 17.49 -0.28
C THR A 129 6.53 16.46 0.55
N PHE A 130 6.03 15.43 -0.12
CA PHE A 130 5.43 14.24 0.50
C PHE A 130 6.47 13.14 0.66
N LYS A 131 6.40 12.38 1.74
CA LYS A 131 7.22 11.19 1.99
C LYS A 131 6.39 10.10 2.63
N ILE A 132 6.62 8.85 2.25
CA ILE A 132 6.12 7.66 2.96
C ILE A 132 7.26 6.65 3.16
N GLY A 133 7.34 6.06 4.34
CA GLY A 133 8.24 4.96 4.68
C GLY A 133 7.62 3.59 4.39
N THR A 134 8.45 2.55 4.42
CA THR A 134 7.98 1.16 4.22
C THR A 134 7.00 0.68 5.29
N ASP A 135 7.00 1.35 6.46
CA ASP A 135 6.12 1.10 7.60
C ASP A 135 4.77 1.83 7.49
N GLY A 136 4.53 2.53 6.39
CA GLY A 136 3.32 3.31 6.15
C GLY A 136 3.28 4.67 6.85
N THR A 137 4.34 5.05 7.59
CA THR A 137 4.44 6.39 8.18
C THR A 137 4.69 7.41 7.07
N TRP A 138 3.81 8.40 6.93
CA TRP A 138 3.92 9.44 5.92
C TRP A 138 3.98 10.85 6.53
N SER A 139 4.56 11.77 5.77
CA SER A 139 4.66 13.19 6.13
C SER A 139 4.54 14.08 4.90
N TYR A 140 4.03 15.28 5.10
CA TYR A 140 4.05 16.35 4.11
C TYR A 140 4.64 17.61 4.74
N ALA A 141 5.59 18.24 4.05
CA ALA A 141 6.15 19.53 4.41
C ALA A 141 5.79 20.57 3.34
N LEU A 142 5.03 21.60 3.74
CA LEU A 142 4.64 22.73 2.91
C LEU A 142 5.87 23.61 2.61
N ASN A 143 6.04 23.98 1.35
CA ASN A 143 7.02 24.96 0.92
C ASN A 143 6.42 26.37 1.08
N ASN A 144 6.47 26.90 2.30
CA ASN A 144 5.93 28.22 2.63
C ASN A 144 6.63 29.39 1.91
N GLY A 145 7.82 29.17 1.35
CA GLY A 145 8.52 30.21 0.57
C GLY A 145 8.04 30.31 -0.88
N SER A 146 7.13 29.44 -1.32
CA SER A 146 6.59 29.49 -2.68
C SER A 146 5.69 30.69 -2.87
N ALA A 147 5.88 31.44 -3.96
CA ALA A 147 4.98 32.53 -4.33
C ALA A 147 3.54 32.07 -4.57
N GLU A 148 3.33 30.80 -4.93
CA GLU A 148 1.98 30.24 -5.11
C GLU A 148 1.31 29.95 -3.77
N VAL A 149 2.08 29.51 -2.76
CA VAL A 149 1.58 29.33 -1.39
C VAL A 149 1.32 30.70 -0.77
N GLN A 150 2.24 31.66 -0.94
CA GLN A 150 2.14 33.05 -0.47
C GLN A 150 1.10 33.90 -1.22
N ALA A 151 0.41 33.33 -2.21
CA ALA A 151 -0.71 33.97 -2.88
C ALA A 151 -2.06 33.49 -2.35
N LEU A 152 -2.07 32.49 -1.45
CA LEU A 152 -3.28 32.03 -0.82
C LEU A 152 -3.71 33.06 0.25
N THR A 153 -5.00 33.11 0.52
CA THR A 153 -5.60 34.01 1.53
C THR A 153 -6.52 33.17 2.41
N GLU A 154 -6.97 33.72 3.54
CA GLU A 154 -8.00 33.03 4.38
C GLU A 154 -9.30 32.78 3.60
N ALA A 155 -9.55 33.57 2.55
CA ALA A 155 -10.72 33.44 1.69
C ALA A 155 -10.49 32.53 0.46
N SER A 156 -9.27 32.05 0.23
CA SER A 156 -8.98 31.14 -0.87
C SER A 156 -9.64 29.78 -0.65
N ASP A 157 -10.15 29.16 -1.71
CA ASP A 157 -10.56 27.76 -1.65
C ASP A 157 -9.35 26.88 -1.25
N PRO A 158 -9.50 25.92 -0.32
CA PRO A 158 -8.40 25.05 0.07
C PRO A 158 -7.87 24.24 -1.11
N LEU A 159 -6.54 24.10 -1.20
CA LEU A 159 -5.92 23.27 -2.23
C LEU A 159 -5.74 21.85 -1.71
N ASN A 160 -6.37 20.88 -2.36
CA ASN A 160 -6.16 19.47 -2.06
C ASN A 160 -5.05 18.90 -2.95
N ARG A 161 -4.10 18.23 -2.32
CA ARG A 161 -2.99 17.51 -2.94
C ARG A 161 -3.19 16.02 -2.68
N GLU A 162 -3.19 15.21 -3.72
CA GLU A 162 -3.40 13.77 -3.63
C GLU A 162 -2.09 13.03 -3.93
N PHE A 163 -1.73 12.11 -3.04
CA PHE A 163 -0.53 11.30 -3.15
C PHE A 163 -0.93 9.82 -3.17
N THR A 164 -0.81 9.18 -4.33
CA THR A 164 -0.94 7.72 -4.42
C THR A 164 0.26 7.07 -3.73
N VAL A 165 0.00 6.16 -2.81
CA VAL A 165 0.98 5.25 -2.19
C VAL A 165 0.73 3.83 -2.70
N THR A 166 1.76 2.99 -2.67
CA THR A 166 1.72 1.68 -3.31
C THR A 166 2.39 0.66 -2.38
N THR A 167 1.84 -0.53 -2.26
CA THR A 167 2.43 -1.67 -1.55
C THR A 167 3.28 -2.52 -2.50
N ALA A 168 4.04 -3.48 -1.96
CA ALA A 168 4.99 -4.27 -2.76
C ALA A 168 4.32 -5.13 -3.85
N ASP A 169 3.07 -5.56 -3.64
CA ASP A 169 2.20 -6.26 -4.61
C ASP A 169 1.63 -5.31 -5.69
N GLY A 170 1.76 -4.00 -5.51
CA GLY A 170 1.21 -2.98 -6.41
C GLY A 170 -0.16 -2.44 -6.02
N THR A 171 -0.73 -2.85 -4.89
CA THR A 171 -1.99 -2.27 -4.40
C THR A 171 -1.82 -0.79 -4.04
N GLU A 172 -2.77 0.05 -4.44
CA GLU A 172 -2.70 1.51 -4.29
C GLU A 172 -3.69 2.07 -3.24
N HIS A 173 -3.28 3.13 -2.54
CA HIS A 173 -4.15 3.97 -1.69
C HIS A 173 -3.82 5.45 -1.88
N THR A 174 -4.74 6.36 -1.62
CA THR A 174 -4.51 7.81 -1.77
C THR A 174 -4.45 8.50 -0.41
N VAL A 175 -3.40 9.30 -0.18
CA VAL A 175 -3.32 10.26 0.93
C VAL A 175 -3.67 11.65 0.43
N THR A 176 -4.55 12.37 1.12
CA THR A 176 -4.96 13.73 0.76
C THR A 176 -4.40 14.75 1.74
N VAL A 177 -3.70 15.76 1.25
CA VAL A 177 -3.25 16.91 2.05
C VAL A 177 -3.97 18.17 1.60
N THR A 178 -4.65 18.82 2.54
CA THR A 178 -5.32 20.11 2.32
C THR A 178 -4.39 21.26 2.75
N ILE A 179 -4.20 22.23 1.86
CA ILE A 179 -3.44 23.45 2.10
C ILE A 179 -4.42 24.61 2.22
N ASN A 180 -4.42 25.27 3.38
CA ASN A 180 -5.18 26.50 3.61
C ASN A 180 -4.26 27.72 3.53
N GLY A 181 -4.78 28.83 3.02
CA GLY A 181 -4.06 30.12 2.98
C GLY A 181 -4.16 30.91 4.29
N SER A 182 -3.36 31.97 4.36
CA SER A 182 -3.38 32.98 5.41
C SER A 182 -3.39 34.38 4.78
N ASP A 183 -4.02 35.37 5.43
CA ASP A 183 -4.00 36.74 4.92
C ASP A 183 -2.66 37.42 5.20
N ASP A 184 -1.97 37.83 4.13
CA ASP A 184 -0.76 38.64 4.22
C ASP A 184 -1.05 40.10 4.59
N GLY A 185 -0.19 40.67 5.43
CA GLY A 185 -0.25 42.10 5.76
C GLY A 185 0.04 42.98 4.55
N ALA A 186 -0.80 44.00 4.30
CA ALA A 186 -0.57 44.96 3.25
C ALA A 186 0.75 45.73 3.46
N ILE A 187 1.62 45.74 2.44
CA ILE A 187 2.79 46.61 2.41
C ILE A 187 2.36 47.96 1.81
N ILE A 188 2.31 48.99 2.65
CA ILE A 188 2.07 50.37 2.21
C ILE A 188 3.40 51.10 2.13
N THR A 189 3.89 51.35 0.91
CA THR A 189 5.10 52.13 0.66
C THR A 189 4.76 53.35 -0.21
N PRO A 190 5.17 54.58 0.19
CA PRO A 190 5.05 55.76 -0.65
C PRO A 190 5.78 55.57 -1.98
N ALA A 191 5.17 56.01 -3.09
CA ALA A 191 5.76 55.84 -4.44
C ALA A 191 7.11 56.57 -4.60
N THR A 192 7.31 57.63 -3.82
CA THR A 192 8.59 58.32 -3.63
C THR A 192 8.71 58.72 -2.16
N PRO A 193 9.93 58.94 -1.62
CA PRO A 193 10.10 59.53 -0.30
C PRO A 193 9.24 60.79 -0.13
N ASP A 194 8.60 60.93 1.03
CA ASP A 194 7.72 62.04 1.43
C ASP A 194 6.42 62.23 0.61
N ALA A 195 6.05 61.28 -0.27
CA ALA A 195 4.78 61.34 -1.02
C ALA A 195 3.52 61.17 -0.13
N ASP A 196 3.70 60.72 1.10
CA ASP A 196 2.69 60.62 2.15
C ASP A 196 2.68 61.85 3.08
N ALA A 197 3.54 62.84 2.84
CA ALA A 197 3.57 64.09 3.58
C ALA A 197 2.80 65.20 2.84
N GLY A 198 1.89 65.86 3.55
CA GLY A 198 1.20 67.06 3.08
C GLY A 198 1.37 68.20 4.07
N THR A 199 1.58 69.42 3.58
CA THR A 199 1.59 70.63 4.41
C THR A 199 0.41 71.53 4.03
N VAL A 200 -0.36 71.99 5.02
CA VAL A 200 -1.33 73.08 4.84
C VAL A 200 -0.79 74.33 5.51
N LYS A 201 -1.03 75.48 4.89
CA LYS A 201 -0.78 76.79 5.49
C LYS A 201 -2.14 77.37 5.87
N GLU A 202 -2.35 77.62 7.16
CA GLU A 202 -3.52 78.36 7.63
C GLU A 202 -3.52 79.75 6.99
N ASP A 203 -4.71 80.22 6.60
CA ASP A 203 -4.88 81.50 5.94
C ASP A 203 -4.27 82.61 6.81
N THR A 204 -3.54 83.49 6.15
CA THR A 204 -3.09 84.72 6.81
C THR A 204 -4.34 85.58 6.90
N VAL A 205 -4.86 85.81 8.11
CA VAL A 205 -6.06 86.63 8.34
C VAL A 205 -5.98 87.94 7.52
N LEU A 206 -6.93 88.05 6.57
CA LEU A 206 -7.50 89.19 5.82
C LEU A 206 -6.57 90.34 5.38
#